data_AF-A0A835YN78-F1
#
_entry.id   AF-A0A835YN78-F1
#
_cell.length_a   1.000
_cell.length_b   1.000
_cell.length_c   1.000
_cell.angle_alpha   90.00
_cell.angle_beta   90.00
_cell.angle_gamma   90.00
#
_symmetry.space_group_name_H-M   'P 1'
#
loop_
_entity.id
_entity.type
_entity.pdbx_description
1 polymer ?
#
loop_
_entity_poly.entity_id
_entity_poly.type
_entity_poly.pdbx_seq_one_letter_code
_entity_poly.pdbx_strand_id
1 'polypeptide(L)'
;KSGCKECVNRSNREYTETLRGWATVLVCLAKGTGKAQTEKGRTCRVTITFQQILKKYLVQQGMCLYSGVPMRTKKGDWLMSLERINPAGDYSDENTCLVCHEFNVGDKRAMLVNETTGERLTHDELMTREGCFWSK
;
A
#
# COMPACT_ATOMS: atom_id res chain seq x y z
N LYS A 1 5.59 28.70 -6.67
CA LYS A 1 5.37 29.24 -5.31
C LYS A 1 6.74 29.43 -4.66
N SER A 2 7.20 30.67 -4.50
CA SER A 2 8.46 31.01 -3.83
C SER A 2 8.17 31.34 -2.36
N GLY A 3 8.36 30.36 -1.48
CA GLY A 3 8.34 30.54 -0.03
C GLY A 3 9.68 30.14 0.58
N CYS A 4 9.92 30.52 1.83
CA CYS A 4 11.13 30.10 2.55
C CYS A 4 11.23 28.56 2.58
N LYS A 5 12.45 27.99 2.56
CA LYS A 5 12.65 26.52 2.52
C LYS A 5 11.89 25.80 3.63
N GLU A 6 11.89 26.36 4.83
CA GLU A 6 11.17 25.81 5.99
C GLU A 6 9.65 25.86 5.81
N CYS A 7 9.14 26.94 5.24
CA CYS A 7 7.73 27.14 4.94
C CYS A 7 7.24 26.09 3.93
N VAL A 8 8.02 25.86 2.87
CA VAL A 8 7.76 24.84 1.86
C VAL A 8 7.82 23.44 2.47
N ASN A 9 8.83 23.15 3.30
CA ASN A 9 8.96 21.86 3.97
C ASN A 9 7.79 21.59 4.93
N ARG A 10 7.35 22.59 5.68
CA ARG A 10 6.20 22.50 6.58
C ARG A 10 4.92 22.18 5.80
N SER A 11 4.65 22.96 4.75
CA SER A 11 3.47 22.74 3.89
C SER A 11 3.51 21.38 3.21
N ASN A 12 4.68 20.95 2.73
CA ASN A 12 4.85 19.62 2.16
C ASN A 12 4.59 18.52 3.19
N ARG A 13 5.08 18.67 4.43
CA ARG A 13 4.82 17.73 5.53
C ARG A 13 3.32 17.61 5.77
N GLU A 14 2.64 18.73 5.99
CA GLU A 14 1.19 18.79 6.21
C GLU A 14 0.41 18.17 5.05
N TYR A 15 0.80 18.46 3.80
CA TYR A 15 0.18 17.84 2.63
C TYR A 15 0.38 16.32 2.63
N THR A 16 1.58 15.83 2.90
CA THR A 16 1.88 14.39 2.94
C THR A 16 1.19 13.67 4.09
N GLU A 17 0.76 14.37 5.15
CA GLU A 17 -0.08 13.79 6.20
C GLU A 17 -1.55 13.60 5.75
N THR A 18 -1.98 14.21 4.64
CA THR A 18 -3.31 13.96 4.06
C THR A 18 -3.33 12.65 3.27
N LEU A 19 -4.51 12.04 3.12
CA LEU A 19 -4.68 10.84 2.27
C LEU A 19 -4.21 11.07 0.83
N ARG A 20 -4.53 12.22 0.23
CA ARG A 20 -4.12 12.55 -1.14
C ARG A 20 -2.61 12.72 -1.26
N GLY A 21 -2.00 13.44 -0.32
CA GLY A 21 -0.55 13.62 -0.32
C GLY A 21 0.18 12.31 -0.10
N TRP A 22 -0.26 11.49 0.86
CA TRP A 22 0.37 10.21 1.12
C TRP A 22 0.20 9.22 -0.04
N ALA A 23 -0.98 9.15 -0.68
CA ALA A 23 -1.16 8.35 -1.88
C ALA A 23 -0.21 8.76 -3.03
N THR A 24 0.06 10.07 -3.16
CA THR A 24 1.07 10.57 -4.11
C THR A 24 2.47 10.07 -3.73
N VAL A 25 2.82 10.11 -2.44
CA VAL A 25 4.09 9.58 -1.93
C VAL A 25 4.22 8.08 -2.22
N LEU A 26 3.18 7.28 -2.01
CA LEU A 26 3.21 5.84 -2.29
C LEU A 26 3.50 5.52 -3.76
N VAL A 27 2.92 6.28 -4.72
CA VAL A 27 3.26 6.13 -6.15
C VAL A 27 4.74 6.46 -6.40
N CYS A 28 5.26 7.54 -5.79
CA CYS A 28 6.67 7.91 -5.92
C CYS A 28 7.61 6.84 -5.34
N LEU A 29 7.26 6.27 -4.19
CA LEU A 29 8.01 5.18 -3.56
C LEU A 29 8.02 3.93 -4.45
N ALA A 30 6.86 3.54 -5.00
CA ALA A 30 6.76 2.41 -5.94
C ALA A 30 7.67 2.60 -7.16
N LYS A 31 7.68 3.80 -7.75
CA LYS A 31 8.57 4.17 -8.86
C LYS A 31 10.05 4.07 -8.48
N GLY A 32 10.42 4.60 -7.32
CA GLY A 32 11.78 4.53 -6.80
C GLY A 32 12.25 3.08 -6.60
N THR A 33 11.41 2.25 -5.99
CA THR A 33 11.71 0.82 -5.79
C THR A 33 11.79 0.08 -7.13
N GLY A 34 10.86 0.32 -8.06
CA GLY A 34 10.89 -0.30 -9.40
C GLY A 34 12.16 0.03 -10.17
N LYS A 35 12.62 1.29 -10.11
CA LYS A 35 13.90 1.72 -10.67
C LYS A 35 15.08 0.97 -10.04
N ALA A 36 15.14 0.91 -8.71
CA ALA A 36 16.20 0.19 -7.99
C ALA A 36 16.21 -1.32 -8.28
N GLN A 37 15.04 -1.93 -8.54
CA GLN A 37 14.96 -3.33 -8.98
C GLN A 37 15.48 -3.51 -10.41
N THR A 38 15.15 -2.58 -11.31
CA THR A 38 15.63 -2.57 -12.69
C THR A 38 17.15 -2.42 -12.75
N GLU A 39 17.72 -1.55 -11.92
CA GLU A 39 19.18 -1.38 -11.79
C GLU A 39 19.87 -2.66 -11.26
N LYS A 40 19.15 -3.50 -10.52
CA LYS A 40 19.62 -4.84 -10.06
C LYS A 40 19.37 -5.95 -11.09
N GLY A 41 18.97 -5.61 -12.31
CA GLY A 41 18.73 -6.57 -13.39
C GLY A 41 17.37 -7.27 -13.34
N ARG A 42 16.42 -6.81 -12.51
CA ARG A 42 15.06 -7.37 -12.45
C ARG A 42 14.09 -6.52 -13.24
N THR A 43 13.25 -7.12 -14.06
CA THR A 43 12.12 -6.41 -14.68
C THR A 43 11.08 -6.10 -13.60
N CYS A 44 10.84 -4.81 -13.34
CA CYS A 44 9.80 -4.36 -12.42
C CYS A 44 9.10 -3.13 -12.99
N ARG A 45 7.95 -3.34 -13.63
CA ARG A 45 7.11 -2.27 -14.16
C ARG A 45 6.29 -1.65 -13.04
N VAL A 46 6.05 -0.34 -13.14
CA VAL A 46 5.21 0.40 -12.20
C VAL A 46 4.07 1.03 -12.98
N THR A 47 2.87 0.46 -12.85
CA THR A 47 1.63 0.93 -13.49
C THR A 47 0.60 1.45 -12.49
N ILE A 48 0.78 1.18 -11.19
CA ILE A 48 -0.10 1.67 -10.14
C ILE A 48 -0.22 3.20 -10.17
N THR A 49 -1.46 3.69 -10.13
CA THR A 49 -1.78 5.11 -10.19
C THR A 49 -2.26 5.64 -8.83
N PHE A 50 -2.22 6.96 -8.69
CA PHE A 50 -2.79 7.66 -7.54
C PHE A 50 -4.27 7.29 -7.30
N GLN A 51 -5.08 7.23 -8.37
CA GLN A 51 -6.50 6.93 -8.26
C GLN A 51 -6.75 5.50 -7.79
N GLN A 52 -5.94 4.54 -8.25
CA GLN A 52 -6.04 3.15 -7.79
C GLN A 52 -5.69 3.01 -6.32
N ILE A 53 -4.69 3.74 -5.81
CA ILE A 53 -4.38 3.75 -4.37
C ILE A 53 -5.55 4.30 -3.55
N LEU A 54 -6.18 5.41 -3.98
CA LEU A 54 -7.37 5.93 -3.30
C LEU A 54 -8.53 4.93 -3.34
N LYS A 55 -8.77 4.28 -4.49
CA LYS A 55 -9.79 3.24 -4.63
C LYS A 55 -9.52 2.08 -3.66
N LYS A 56 -8.27 1.62 -3.54
CA LYS A 56 -7.88 0.59 -2.57
C LYS A 56 -8.16 1.02 -1.14
N TYR A 57 -7.83 2.25 -0.77
CA TYR A 57 -8.11 2.76 0.57
C TYR A 57 -9.60 2.72 0.90
N LEU A 58 -10.45 3.15 -0.04
CA LEU A 58 -11.91 3.11 0.12
C LEU A 58 -12.46 1.68 0.20
N VAL A 59 -12.02 0.80 -0.69
CA VAL A 59 -12.42 -0.62 -0.71
C VAL A 59 -12.00 -1.31 0.60
N GLN A 60 -10.78 -1.07 1.06
CA GLN A 60 -10.27 -1.59 2.33
C GLN A 60 -10.83 -0.86 3.56
N GLN A 61 -11.71 0.14 3.38
CA GLN A 61 -12.28 0.94 4.46
C GLN A 61 -11.23 1.60 5.37
N GLY A 62 -10.06 1.92 4.81
CA GLY A 62 -8.91 2.45 5.55
C GLY A 62 -8.21 1.44 6.47
N MET A 63 -8.52 0.16 6.36
CA MET A 63 -7.96 -0.91 7.19
C MET A 63 -6.79 -1.62 6.51
N CYS A 64 -5.80 -2.02 7.30
CA CYS A 64 -4.70 -2.87 6.87
C CYS A 64 -5.23 -4.21 6.40
N LEU A 65 -4.87 -4.65 5.18
CA LEU A 65 -5.32 -5.93 4.65
C LEU A 65 -4.88 -7.11 5.53
N TYR A 66 -3.70 -7.02 6.16
CA TYR A 66 -3.11 -8.14 6.88
C TYR A 66 -3.60 -8.25 8.32
N SER A 67 -3.75 -7.12 9.02
CA SER A 67 -4.07 -7.11 10.45
C SER A 67 -5.46 -6.58 10.78
N GLY A 68 -6.16 -5.97 9.84
CA GLY A 68 -7.41 -5.24 10.11
C GLY A 68 -7.23 -3.98 10.96
N VAL A 69 -6.00 -3.53 11.25
CA VAL A 69 -5.77 -2.29 12.01
C VAL A 69 -6.02 -1.06 11.12
N PRO A 70 -6.66 0.02 11.63
CA PRO A 70 -6.81 1.26 10.87
C PRO A 70 -5.46 1.88 10.48
N MET A 71 -5.26 2.09 9.19
CA MET A 71 -4.03 2.69 8.65
C MET A 71 -4.04 4.21 8.83
N ARG A 72 -2.84 4.77 9.02
CA ARG A 72 -2.61 6.21 9.17
C ARG A 72 -1.76 6.77 8.03
N THR A 73 -1.94 8.04 7.73
CA THR A 73 -1.13 8.80 6.74
C THR A 73 -0.12 9.72 7.43
N LYS A 74 -0.34 10.00 8.72
CA LYS A 74 0.58 10.73 9.58
C LYS A 74 1.66 9.78 10.09
N LYS A 75 2.92 10.24 10.12
CA LYS A 75 4.05 9.48 10.65
C LYS A 75 3.78 8.98 12.08
N GLY A 76 4.21 7.76 12.35
CA GLY A 76 3.99 7.03 13.59
C GLY A 76 3.59 5.59 13.31
N ASP A 77 2.99 4.94 14.29
CA ASP A 77 2.51 3.56 14.17
C ASP A 77 1.39 3.44 13.13
N TRP A 78 1.34 2.28 12.49
CA TRP A 78 0.29 1.90 11.54
C TRP A 78 0.28 2.76 10.28
N LEU A 79 1.45 3.27 9.89
CA LEU A 79 1.61 4.08 8.70
C LEU A 79 1.26 3.26 7.45
N MET A 80 0.41 3.80 6.57
CA MET A 80 -0.01 3.12 5.36
C MET A 80 1.17 2.89 4.42
N SER A 81 1.32 1.66 3.92
CA SER A 81 2.33 1.24 2.97
C SER A 81 1.70 0.48 1.80
N LEU A 82 2.35 0.53 0.64
CA LEU A 82 1.96 -0.22 -0.55
C LEU A 82 2.76 -1.53 -0.61
N GLU A 83 2.09 -2.66 -0.42
CA GLU A 83 2.70 -3.98 -0.45
C GLU A 83 2.40 -4.67 -1.78
N ARG A 84 3.41 -5.32 -2.37
CA ARG A 84 3.18 -6.19 -3.54
C ARG A 84 2.54 -7.47 -3.03
N ILE A 85 1.59 -8.08 -3.73
CA ILE A 85 1.05 -9.39 -3.31
C ILE A 85 2.04 -10.49 -3.68
N ASN A 86 2.41 -10.59 -4.94
CA ASN A 86 3.56 -11.36 -5.41
C ASN A 86 4.83 -10.47 -5.35
N PRO A 87 5.83 -10.79 -4.50
CA PRO A 87 7.02 -9.96 -4.34
C PRO A 87 7.90 -9.91 -5.59
N ALA A 88 7.83 -10.93 -6.44
CA ALA A 88 8.54 -11.01 -7.71
C ALA A 88 7.81 -10.30 -8.86
N GLY A 89 6.57 -9.85 -8.63
CA GLY A 89 5.77 -9.16 -9.64
C GLY A 89 5.94 -7.64 -9.65
N ASP A 90 5.14 -7.01 -10.50
CA ASP A 90 5.12 -5.56 -10.76
C ASP A 90 4.38 -4.77 -9.67
N TYR A 91 4.57 -3.44 -9.65
CA TYR A 91 3.66 -2.55 -8.94
C TYR A 91 2.47 -2.21 -9.84
N SER A 92 1.49 -3.11 -9.89
CA SER A 92 0.21 -2.94 -10.58
C SER A 92 -0.96 -2.88 -9.62
N ASP A 93 -2.16 -2.56 -10.10
CA ASP A 93 -3.37 -2.56 -9.27
C ASP A 93 -3.67 -3.97 -8.75
N GLU A 94 -3.52 -4.98 -9.59
CA GLU A 94 -3.83 -6.38 -9.30
C GLU A 94 -2.78 -6.99 -8.35
N ASN A 95 -1.52 -6.55 -8.47
CA ASN A 95 -0.42 -7.08 -7.66
C ASN A 95 -0.06 -6.21 -6.45
N THR A 96 -0.93 -5.28 -6.03
CA THR A 96 -0.68 -4.48 -4.82
C THR A 96 -1.88 -4.35 -3.89
N CYS A 97 -1.59 -4.20 -2.61
CA CYS A 97 -2.56 -3.94 -1.55
C CYS A 97 -2.01 -2.90 -0.56
N LEU A 98 -2.88 -2.35 0.28
CA LEU A 98 -2.48 -1.43 1.35
C LEU A 98 -2.38 -2.19 2.68
N VAL A 99 -1.27 -1.98 3.38
CA VAL A 99 -0.98 -2.59 4.68
C VAL A 99 -0.39 -1.54 5.61
N CYS A 100 -0.36 -1.81 6.92
CA CYS A 100 0.50 -1.03 7.81
C CYS A 100 1.98 -1.34 7.51
N HIS A 101 2.84 -0.33 7.62
CA HIS A 101 4.27 -0.40 7.30
C HIS A 101 5.00 -1.50 8.07
N GLU A 102 4.58 -1.77 9.30
CA GLU A 102 5.09 -2.81 10.19
C GLU A 102 4.92 -4.23 9.58
N PHE A 103 3.95 -4.41 8.69
CA PHE A 103 3.67 -5.68 8.01
C PHE A 103 4.17 -5.71 6.55
N ASN A 104 4.81 -4.65 6.08
CA ASN A 104 5.41 -4.59 4.75
C ASN A 104 6.80 -5.27 4.78
N VAL A 105 6.79 -6.60 4.82
CA VAL A 105 8.00 -7.42 4.92
C VAL A 105 8.17 -8.31 3.67
N GLY A 106 9.41 -8.45 3.20
CA GLY A 106 9.72 -9.19 1.97
C GLY A 106 9.50 -10.70 2.04
N ASP A 107 9.43 -11.29 3.23
CA ASP A 107 9.12 -12.71 3.43
C ASP A 107 7.66 -12.89 3.84
N LYS A 108 6.87 -13.49 2.95
CA LYS A 108 5.41 -13.54 2.99
C LYS A 108 4.86 -14.81 3.61
N ARG A 109 5.73 -15.59 4.26
CA ARG A 109 5.34 -16.92 4.74
C ARG A 109 4.31 -16.91 5.88
N ALA A 110 4.01 -15.77 6.51
CA ALA A 110 3.36 -15.82 7.82
C ALA A 110 2.37 -14.69 8.16
N MET A 111 1.40 -14.30 7.32
CA MET A 111 0.44 -13.28 7.77
C MET A 111 -1.06 -13.49 7.53
N LEU A 112 -1.53 -14.45 6.72
CA LEU A 112 -2.97 -14.63 6.52
C LEU A 112 -3.35 -16.11 6.56
N VAL A 113 -3.72 -16.56 7.76
CA VAL A 113 -4.31 -17.87 8.03
C VAL A 113 -5.80 -17.70 8.33
N ASN A 114 -6.61 -18.61 7.80
CA ASN A 114 -8.01 -18.76 8.15
C ASN A 114 -8.09 -19.18 9.64
N GLU A 115 -8.81 -18.42 10.46
CA GLU A 115 -8.91 -18.70 11.90
C GLU A 115 -9.64 -20.01 12.22
N THR A 116 -10.47 -20.48 11.29
CA THR A 116 -11.26 -21.71 11.44
C THR A 116 -10.53 -22.94 10.92
N THR A 117 -9.77 -22.82 9.82
CA THR A 117 -9.09 -23.97 9.19
C THR A 117 -7.58 -23.99 9.41
N GLY A 118 -6.98 -22.89 9.86
CA GLY A 118 -5.53 -22.72 9.93
C GLY A 118 -4.85 -22.66 8.55
N GLU A 119 -5.62 -22.69 7.47
CA GLU A 119 -5.09 -22.70 6.10
C GLU A 119 -4.76 -21.29 5.63
N ARG A 120 -3.75 -21.17 4.77
CA ARG A 120 -3.35 -19.88 4.21
C ARG A 120 -4.43 -19.38 3.27
N LEU A 121 -4.95 -18.18 3.51
CA LEU A 121 -5.91 -17.55 2.61
C LEU A 121 -5.20 -17.12 1.31
N THR A 122 -5.78 -17.53 0.18
CA THR A 122 -5.36 -17.08 -1.14
C THR A 122 -5.75 -15.62 -1.38
N HIS A 123 -5.13 -14.97 -2.36
CA HIS A 123 -5.47 -13.59 -2.71
C HIS A 123 -6.95 -13.43 -3.04
N ASP A 124 -7.52 -14.37 -3.79
CA ASP A 124 -8.93 -14.34 -4.18
C ASP A 124 -9.84 -14.46 -2.95
N GLU A 125 -9.51 -15.36 -2.01
CA GLU A 125 -10.26 -15.54 -0.75
C GLU A 125 -10.23 -14.29 0.13
N LEU A 126 -9.10 -13.58 0.18
CA LEU A 126 -8.94 -12.33 0.94
C LEU A 126 -9.80 -11.20 0.37
N MET A 127 -9.94 -11.15 -0.95
CA MET A 127 -10.79 -10.17 -1.62
C MET A 127 -12.28 -10.52 -1.48
N THR A 128 -12.61 -11.74 -1.02
CA THR A 128 -13.99 -12.23 -0.81
C THR A 128 -14.43 -12.38 0.64
N ARG A 129 -13.56 -12.17 1.65
CA ARG A 129 -13.99 -12.23 3.06
C ARG A 129 -15.10 -11.21 3.32
N GLU A 130 -16.20 -11.69 3.89
CA GLU A 130 -17.45 -10.98 4.07
C GLU A 130 -17.24 -9.63 4.76
N GLY A 131 -17.40 -8.56 3.99
CA GLY A 131 -17.12 -7.19 4.38
C GLY A 131 -16.81 -6.28 3.18
N CYS A 132 -16.28 -6.83 2.09
CA CYS A 132 -16.19 -6.17 0.79
C CYS A 132 -17.33 -6.63 -0.14
N PHE A 133 -18.52 -6.09 0.08
CA PHE A 133 -19.70 -6.36 -0.74
C PHE A 133 -19.54 -5.69 -2.12
N TRP A 134 -19.00 -6.40 -3.11
CA TRP A 134 -19.04 -5.97 -4.51
C TRP A 134 -20.43 -6.30 -5.08
N SER A 135 -21.35 -5.33 -5.03
CA SER A 135 -22.52 -5.37 -5.91
C SER A 135 -22.12 -4.86 -7.30
N LYS A 136 -22.55 -5.62 -8.30
CA LYS A 136 -22.27 -5.49 -9.74
C LYS A 136 -22.52 -4.09 -10.31
#